data_AF-A0A934BBH7-F1
#
_entry.id   AF-A0A934BBH7-F1
#
_cell.length_a   1.000
_cell.length_b   1.000
_cell.length_c   1.000
_cell.angle_alpha   90.00
_cell.angle_beta   90.00
_cell.angle_gamma   90.00
#
_symmetry.space_group_name_H-M   'P 1'
#
loop_
_entity.id
_entity.type
_entity.pdbx_description
1 polymer ?
#
loop_
_entity_poly.entity_id
_entity_poly.type
_entity_poly.pdbx_seq_one_letter_code
_entity_poly.pdbx_strand_id
1 'polypeptide(L)'
;MLNRLIKDHDFEIPVSMLKSEIDSFIEQLNESAVKRNETVRPEQDLRKEYEGTARGNVKSVLILEAIGKKENIAVNEEDTKKAINEIAVRHNLKPEEVTKIYSVREGSLDALKSRLFGDKVLEFLLGKSVIQEKA
;
A
#
# COMPACT_ATOMS: atom_id res chain seq x y z
N MET A 1 -14.77 0.93 5.44
CA MET A 1 -15.25 0.71 4.06
C MET A 1 -14.62 -0.53 3.43
N LEU A 2 -13.28 -0.62 3.32
CA LEU A 2 -12.60 -1.81 2.77
C LEU A 2 -12.97 -3.13 3.46
N ASN A 3 -13.02 -3.15 4.80
CA ASN A 3 -13.42 -4.36 5.54
C ASN A 3 -14.82 -4.87 5.19
N ARG A 4 -15.72 -4.01 4.69
CA ARG A 4 -17.05 -4.43 4.20
C ARG A 4 -16.93 -5.04 2.80
N LEU A 5 -16.20 -4.41 1.88
CA LEU A 5 -15.94 -4.99 0.55
C LEU A 5 -15.28 -6.38 0.64
N ILE A 6 -14.33 -6.58 1.56
CA ILE A 6 -13.67 -7.87 1.76
C ILE A 6 -14.64 -8.94 2.28
N LYS A 7 -15.63 -8.56 3.10
CA LYS A 7 -16.64 -9.48 3.63
C LYS A 7 -17.70 -9.85 2.58
N ASP A 8 -18.03 -8.92 1.69
CA ASP A 8 -19.06 -9.10 0.68
C ASP A 8 -18.54 -9.87 -0.56
N HIS A 9 -17.22 -10.04 -0.69
CA HIS A 9 -16.57 -10.75 -1.78
C HIS A 9 -15.63 -11.86 -1.26
N ASP A 10 -16.07 -13.12 -1.35
CA ASP A 10 -15.22 -14.25 -1.01
C ASP A 10 -14.49 -14.79 -2.25
N PHE A 11 -13.17 -14.79 -2.19
CA PHE A 11 -12.27 -15.30 -3.22
C PHE A 11 -10.96 -15.74 -2.57
N GLU A 12 -10.33 -16.73 -3.19
CA GLU A 12 -9.02 -17.22 -2.77
C GLU A 12 -7.91 -16.25 -3.20
N ILE A 13 -6.94 -16.04 -2.30
CA ILE A 13 -5.78 -15.20 -2.60
C ILE A 13 -4.61 -16.07 -3.07
N PRO A 14 -3.78 -15.57 -4.02
CA PRO A 14 -2.57 -16.28 -4.41
C PRO A 14 -1.61 -16.45 -3.23
N VAL A 15 -1.17 -17.68 -3.00
CA VAL A 15 -0.23 -18.01 -1.89
C VAL A 15 1.09 -17.26 -2.03
N SER A 16 1.55 -17.03 -3.27
CA SER A 16 2.74 -16.23 -3.54
C SER A 16 2.59 -14.78 -3.06
N MET A 17 1.45 -14.13 -3.31
CA MET A 17 1.18 -12.77 -2.85
C MET A 17 1.06 -12.71 -1.32
N LEU A 18 0.39 -13.69 -0.71
CA LEU A 18 0.31 -13.78 0.75
C LEU A 18 1.70 -13.90 1.37
N LYS A 19 2.54 -14.76 0.81
CA LYS A 19 3.91 -14.95 1.29
C LYS A 19 4.72 -13.65 1.14
N SER A 20 4.68 -13.01 -0.02
CA SER A 20 5.37 -11.75 -0.26
C SER A 20 4.94 -10.65 0.72
N GLU A 21 3.64 -10.51 0.98
CA GLU A 21 3.12 -9.53 1.96
C GLU A 21 3.66 -9.79 3.38
N ILE A 22 3.67 -11.06 3.80
CA ILE A 22 4.21 -11.44 5.12
C ILE A 22 5.72 -11.18 5.18
N ASP A 23 6.46 -11.55 4.14
CA ASP A 23 7.91 -11.39 4.05
C ASP A 23 8.29 -9.90 4.14
N SER A 24 7.64 -9.05 3.34
CA SER A 24 7.86 -7.60 3.35
C SER A 24 7.50 -6.94 4.68
N PHE A 25 6.43 -7.39 5.34
CA PHE A 25 6.06 -6.86 6.65
C PHE A 25 7.09 -7.21 7.73
N ILE A 26 7.56 -8.45 7.75
CA ILE A 26 8.57 -8.90 8.72
C ILE A 26 9.89 -8.16 8.51
N GLU A 27 10.29 -7.95 7.25
CA GLU A 27 11.46 -7.15 6.92
C GLU A 27 11.34 -5.71 7.47
N GLN A 28 10.21 -5.04 7.24
CA GLN A 28 9.95 -3.70 7.76
C GLN A 28 9.94 -3.65 9.30
N LEU A 29 9.36 -4.66 9.96
CA LEU A 29 9.39 -4.76 11.41
C LEU A 29 10.81 -4.91 11.95
N ASN A 30 11.61 -5.77 11.32
CA ASN A 30 12.99 -6.01 11.73
C ASN A 30 13.85 -4.76 11.53
N GLU A 31 13.75 -4.10 10.37
CA GLU A 31 14.43 -2.82 10.13
C GLU A 31 14.05 -1.77 11.18
N SER A 32 12.78 -1.71 11.54
CA SER A 32 12.25 -0.76 12.52
C SER A 32 12.73 -1.07 13.95
N ALA A 33 12.78 -2.35 14.32
CA ALA A 33 13.30 -2.79 15.61
C ALA A 33 14.80 -2.47 15.75
N VAL A 34 15.60 -2.73 14.70
CA VAL A 34 17.03 -2.37 14.67
C VAL A 34 17.23 -0.86 14.84
N LYS A 35 16.44 -0.03 14.15
CA LYS A 35 16.52 1.44 14.29
C LYS A 35 16.16 1.94 15.69
N ARG A 36 15.32 1.20 16.43
CA ARG A 36 14.90 1.53 17.81
C ARG A 36 15.70 0.82 18.89
N ASN A 37 16.73 0.04 18.53
CA ASN A 37 17.46 -0.85 19.44
C ASN A 37 16.54 -1.82 20.22
N GLU A 38 15.48 -2.29 19.59
CA GLU A 38 14.55 -3.28 20.14
C GLU A 38 14.95 -4.70 19.77
N THR A 39 14.54 -5.68 20.58
CA THR A 39 14.77 -7.10 20.28
C THR A 39 13.93 -7.55 19.08
N VAL A 40 14.59 -8.13 18.08
CA VAL A 40 13.93 -8.77 16.95
C VAL A 40 13.16 -10.00 17.44
N ARG A 41 11.85 -10.04 17.17
CA ARG A 41 11.00 -11.17 17.52
C ARG A 41 11.24 -12.37 16.57
N PRO A 42 11.00 -13.61 17.00
CA PRO A 42 11.10 -14.77 16.13
C PRO A 42 10.16 -14.66 14.93
N GLU A 43 10.69 -14.92 13.73
CA GLU A 43 9.94 -14.83 12.47
C GLU A 43 8.68 -15.69 12.47
N GLN A 44 8.77 -16.93 13.00
CA GLN A 44 7.64 -17.85 13.03
C GLN A 44 6.44 -17.31 13.83
N ASP A 45 6.70 -16.59 14.92
CA ASP A 45 5.65 -16.00 15.75
C ASP A 45 5.00 -14.82 15.02
N LEU A 46 5.82 -13.97 14.40
CA LEU A 46 5.35 -12.85 13.57
C LEU A 46 4.51 -13.32 12.39
N ARG A 47 4.92 -14.40 11.71
CA ARG A 47 4.18 -14.98 10.58
C ARG A 47 2.78 -15.43 11.00
N LYS A 48 2.67 -16.20 12.09
CA LYS A 48 1.38 -16.69 12.59
C LYS A 48 0.46 -15.56 13.03
N GLU A 49 1.01 -14.57 13.72
CA GLU A 49 0.25 -13.40 14.19
C GLU A 49 -0.24 -12.55 13.01
N TYR A 50 0.59 -12.37 11.98
CA TYR A 50 0.31 -11.45 10.88
C TYR A 50 -0.44 -12.07 9.71
N GLU A 51 -0.48 -13.40 9.57
CA GLU A 51 -1.09 -14.08 8.40
C GLU A 51 -2.53 -13.61 8.13
N GLY A 52 -3.34 -13.44 9.19
CA GLY A 52 -4.72 -12.96 9.06
C GLY A 52 -4.81 -11.53 8.49
N THR A 53 -3.92 -10.65 8.94
CA THR A 53 -3.83 -9.27 8.46
C THR A 53 -3.31 -9.21 7.03
N ALA A 54 -2.23 -9.96 6.73
CA ALA A 54 -1.68 -10.06 5.37
C ALA A 54 -2.73 -10.55 4.38
N ARG A 55 -3.55 -11.54 4.77
CA ARG A 55 -4.67 -12.02 3.95
C ARG A 55 -5.67 -10.91 3.63
N GLY A 56 -6.01 -10.08 4.61
CA GLY A 56 -6.87 -8.90 4.42
C GLY A 56 -6.26 -7.86 3.49
N ASN A 57 -4.96 -7.59 3.63
CA ASN A 57 -4.23 -6.65 2.78
C ASN A 57 -4.18 -7.12 1.32
N VAL A 58 -3.83 -8.39 1.09
CA VAL A 58 -3.80 -8.97 -0.27
C VAL A 58 -5.18 -8.95 -0.90
N LYS A 59 -6.24 -9.31 -0.16
CA LYS A 59 -7.62 -9.17 -0.66
C LYS A 59 -7.95 -7.72 -1.02
N SER A 60 -7.55 -6.77 -0.19
CA SER A 60 -7.75 -5.33 -0.44
C SER A 60 -7.11 -4.88 -1.74
N VAL A 61 -5.83 -5.22 -1.94
CA VAL A 61 -5.07 -4.87 -3.14
C VAL A 61 -5.74 -5.45 -4.38
N LEU A 62 -6.11 -6.73 -4.36
CA LEU A 62 -6.76 -7.39 -5.49
C LEU A 62 -8.12 -6.75 -5.85
N ILE A 63 -8.91 -6.37 -4.85
CA ILE A 63 -10.18 -5.66 -5.07
C ILE A 63 -9.93 -4.29 -5.70
N LEU A 64 -8.98 -3.51 -5.16
CA LEU A 64 -8.66 -2.18 -5.69
C LEU A 64 -8.12 -2.27 -7.13
N GLU A 65 -7.28 -3.26 -7.43
CA GLU A 65 -6.80 -3.52 -8.79
C GLU A 65 -7.94 -3.87 -9.74
N ALA A 66 -8.86 -4.75 -9.33
CA ALA A 66 -10.01 -5.14 -10.15
C ALA A 66 -10.90 -3.93 -10.46
N ILE A 67 -11.16 -3.09 -9.45
CA ILE A 67 -11.96 -1.86 -9.61
C ILE A 67 -11.22 -0.86 -10.51
N GLY A 68 -9.95 -0.60 -10.27
CA GLY A 68 -9.19 0.34 -11.09
C GLY A 68 -9.08 -0.11 -12.55
N LYS A 69 -8.93 -1.41 -12.82
CA LYS A 69 -8.99 -1.96 -14.19
C LYS A 69 -10.37 -1.76 -14.82
N LYS A 70 -11.45 -2.03 -14.09
CA LYS A 70 -12.82 -1.89 -14.59
C LYS A 70 -13.17 -0.44 -14.92
N GLU A 71 -12.74 0.49 -14.09
CA GLU A 71 -13.05 1.92 -14.19
C GLU A 71 -11.97 2.70 -14.97
N ASN A 72 -10.98 2.00 -15.55
CA ASN A 72 -9.86 2.58 -16.31
C ASN A 72 -9.07 3.65 -15.52
N ILE A 73 -8.89 3.43 -14.23
CA ILE A 73 -8.08 4.29 -13.37
C ILE A 73 -6.61 3.95 -13.60
N ALA A 74 -5.80 4.98 -13.87
CA ALA A 74 -4.36 4.85 -14.03
C ALA A 74 -3.64 6.00 -13.32
N VAL A 75 -2.40 5.72 -12.90
CA VAL A 75 -1.45 6.73 -12.41
C VAL A 75 -0.67 7.24 -13.61
N ASN A 76 -0.77 8.53 -13.89
CA ASN A 76 -0.03 9.17 -14.95
C ASN A 76 1.24 9.88 -14.39
N GLU A 77 2.03 10.46 -15.28
CA GLU A 77 3.23 11.18 -14.89
C GLU A 77 2.94 12.41 -14.02
N GLU A 78 1.80 13.08 -14.25
CA GLU A 78 1.40 14.26 -13.49
C GLU A 78 1.07 13.91 -12.03
N ASP A 79 0.36 12.80 -11.80
CA ASP A 79 0.09 12.24 -10.48
C ASP A 79 1.40 11.97 -9.73
N THR A 80 2.37 11.37 -10.43
CA THR A 80 3.68 11.05 -9.86
C THR A 80 4.47 12.32 -9.52
N LYS A 81 4.48 13.31 -10.42
CA LYS A 81 5.12 14.62 -10.18
C LYS A 81 4.48 15.36 -9.00
N LYS A 82 3.16 15.35 -8.91
CA LYS A 82 2.42 15.95 -7.79
C LYS A 82 2.80 15.28 -6.46
N ALA A 83 2.84 13.95 -6.42
CA ALA A 83 3.25 13.21 -5.23
C ALA A 83 4.69 13.52 -4.80
N ILE A 84 5.62 13.59 -5.76
CA ILE A 84 7.01 13.98 -5.50
C ILE A 84 7.08 15.39 -4.90
N ASN A 85 6.32 16.33 -5.45
CA ASN A 85 6.26 17.70 -4.93
C ASN A 85 5.70 17.74 -3.49
N GLU A 86 4.64 17.00 -3.20
CA GLU A 86 4.07 16.91 -1.85
C GLU A 86 5.05 16.32 -0.83
N ILE A 87 5.80 15.29 -1.24
CA ILE A 87 6.87 14.69 -0.41
C ILE A 87 7.99 15.71 -0.18
N ALA A 88 8.41 16.42 -1.23
CA ALA A 88 9.42 17.47 -1.13
C ALA A 88 9.02 18.55 -0.11
N VAL A 89 7.78 19.06 -0.19
CA VAL A 89 7.27 20.03 0.79
C VAL A 89 7.26 19.45 2.21
N ARG A 90 6.77 18.22 2.38
CA ARG A 90 6.67 17.57 3.71
C ARG A 90 8.04 17.37 4.37
N HIS A 91 9.05 17.05 3.58
CA HIS A 91 10.41 16.77 4.07
C HIS A 91 11.36 17.97 3.97
N ASN A 92 10.87 19.13 3.53
CA ASN A 92 11.67 20.33 3.26
C ASN A 92 12.88 20.04 2.34
N LEU A 93 12.64 19.26 1.29
CA LEU A 93 13.61 18.86 0.25
C LEU A 93 13.20 19.46 -1.09
N LYS A 94 14.14 19.53 -2.05
CA LYS A 94 13.79 19.87 -3.43
C LYS A 94 13.18 18.67 -4.18
N PRO A 95 12.23 18.86 -5.11
CA PRO A 95 11.63 17.78 -5.89
C PRO A 95 12.65 16.91 -6.63
N GLU A 96 13.75 17.50 -7.10
CA GLU A 96 14.82 16.78 -7.79
C GLU A 96 15.57 15.83 -6.83
N GLU A 97 15.74 16.22 -5.58
CA GLU A 97 16.37 15.38 -4.55
C GLU A 97 15.47 14.19 -4.20
N VAL A 98 14.17 14.42 -4.06
CA VAL A 98 13.18 13.35 -3.84
C VAL A 98 13.16 12.39 -5.03
N THR A 99 13.10 12.92 -6.25
CA THR A 99 13.14 12.10 -7.47
C THR A 99 14.40 11.23 -7.48
N LYS A 100 15.57 11.80 -7.15
CA LYS A 100 16.83 11.06 -7.08
C LYS A 100 16.78 9.95 -6.02
N ILE A 101 16.26 10.22 -4.83
CA ILE A 101 16.11 9.21 -3.75
C ILE A 101 15.30 8.01 -4.25
N TYR A 102 14.16 8.28 -4.90
CA TYR A 102 13.28 7.23 -5.42
C TYR A 102 13.85 6.50 -6.64
N SER A 103 14.68 7.16 -7.46
CA SER A 103 15.37 6.52 -8.59
C SER A 103 16.57 5.67 -8.17
N VAL A 104 17.23 5.99 -7.05
CA VAL A 104 18.41 5.25 -6.56
C VAL A 104 18.00 3.92 -5.93
N ARG A 105 16.86 3.88 -5.24
CA ARG A 105 16.38 2.66 -4.58
C ARG A 105 15.43 1.92 -5.53
N GLU A 106 15.91 0.81 -6.08
CA GLU A 106 15.14 -0.08 -6.95
C GLU A 106 13.75 -0.40 -6.35
N GLY A 107 12.71 -0.37 -7.18
CA GLY A 107 11.32 -0.61 -6.78
C GLY A 107 10.63 0.54 -6.02
N SER A 108 11.33 1.60 -5.61
CA SER A 108 10.70 2.69 -4.83
C SER A 108 9.71 3.51 -5.64
N LEU A 109 10.00 3.77 -6.91
CA LEU A 109 9.06 4.46 -7.81
C LEU A 109 7.80 3.62 -8.08
N ASP A 110 7.95 2.30 -8.22
CA ASP A 110 6.81 1.40 -8.45
C ASP A 110 5.95 1.27 -7.19
N ALA A 111 6.56 1.25 -6.01
CA ALA A 111 5.84 1.32 -4.74
C ALA A 111 5.07 2.64 -4.60
N LEU A 112 5.65 3.77 -4.99
CA LEU A 112 4.97 5.07 -5.00
C LEU A 112 3.77 5.05 -5.95
N LYS A 113 3.95 4.56 -7.19
CA LYS A 113 2.85 4.44 -8.16
C LYS A 113 1.75 3.51 -7.67
N SER A 114 2.10 2.38 -7.08
CA SER A 114 1.13 1.42 -6.53
C SER A 114 0.30 2.06 -5.41
N ARG A 115 0.93 2.84 -4.54
CA ARG A 115 0.24 3.62 -3.51
C ARG A 115 -0.69 4.67 -4.12
N LEU A 116 -0.20 5.48 -5.06
CA LEU A 116 -1.01 6.50 -5.74
C LEU A 116 -2.22 5.89 -6.45
N PHE A 117 -2.04 4.72 -7.06
CA PHE A 117 -3.14 3.99 -7.69
C PHE A 117 -4.20 3.60 -6.66
N GLY A 118 -3.79 3.00 -5.53
CA GLY A 118 -4.70 2.64 -4.45
C GLY A 118 -5.48 3.85 -3.90
N ASP A 119 -4.78 4.97 -3.70
CA ASP A 119 -5.38 6.23 -3.22
C ASP A 119 -6.43 6.76 -4.24
N LYS A 120 -6.12 6.76 -5.55
CA LYS A 120 -7.06 7.18 -6.60
C LYS A 120 -8.29 6.27 -6.70
N VAL A 121 -8.10 4.95 -6.60
CA VAL A 121 -9.23 4.00 -6.61
C VAL A 121 -10.10 4.22 -5.38
N LEU A 122 -9.50 4.45 -4.21
CA LEU A 122 -10.24 4.75 -2.99
C LEU A 122 -11.00 6.07 -3.09
N GLU A 123 -10.37 7.12 -3.61
CA GLU A 123 -11.02 8.42 -3.86
C GLU A 123 -12.21 8.29 -4.81
N PHE A 124 -12.06 7.52 -5.90
CA PHE A 124 -13.16 7.21 -6.80
C PHE A 124 -14.30 6.48 -6.09
N LEU A 125 -13.99 5.48 -5.27
CA LEU A 125 -14.99 4.73 -4.50
C LEU A 125 -15.71 5.62 -3.49
N LEU A 126 -14.99 6.52 -2.81
CA LEU A 126 -15.57 7.49 -1.89
C LEU A 126 -16.47 8.51 -2.62
N GLY A 127 -16.04 9.00 -3.78
CA GLY A 127 -16.82 9.94 -4.59
C GLY A 127 -18.08 9.35 -5.22
N LYS A 128 -18.11 8.03 -5.46
CA LYS A 128 -19.30 7.30 -5.94
C LYS A 128 -20.19 6.77 -4.82
N SER A 129 -19.66 6.65 -3.61
CA SER A 129 -20.43 6.17 -2.46
C SER A 129 -21.27 7.31 -1.91
N VAL A 130 -22.58 7.08 -1.76
CA VAL A 130 -23.40 7.92 -0.88
C VAL A 130 -22.85 7.73 0.52
N ILE A 131 -22.07 8.69 1.02
CA ILE A 131 -21.61 8.71 2.40
C ILE A 131 -22.87 8.86 3.25
N GLN A 132 -23.45 7.75 3.68
CA GLN A 132 -24.31 7.76 4.86
C GLN A 132 -23.38 7.87 6.06
N GLU A 133 -22.99 9.11 6.34
CA GLU A 133 -22.37 9.47 7.60
C GLU A 133 -23.38 9.13 8.69
N LYS A 134 -23.07 8.10 9.48
CA LYS A 134 -23.83 7.87 10.71
C LYS A 134 -23.44 9.00 11.68
N ALA A 135 -24.31 10.01 11.76
CA ALA A 135 -24.39 10.91 12.89
C ALA A 135 -24.71 10.13 14.18
#